data_AF-A0A1J5SZ56-F1
#
_entry.id   AF-A0A1J5SZ56-F1
#
_cell.length_a   1.000
_cell.length_b   1.000
_cell.length_c   1.000
_cell.angle_alpha   90.00
_cell.angle_beta   90.00
_cell.angle_gamma   90.00
#
_symmetry.space_group_name_H-M   'P 1'
#
loop_
_entity.id
_entity.type
_entity.pdbx_description
1 polymer ?
#
loop_
_entity_poly.entity_id
_entity_poly.type
_entity_poly.pdbx_seq_one_letter_code
_entity_poly.pdbx_strand_id
1 'polypeptide(L)'
;MKARSPQLSLRLDAAAPDRAERWRDGAGLPYLGSTLILKLDTDHKAAIREDDALHLPLPPGASPRQIQDGAEAWLRQEASRLIGASIARQTPGNPRWALSFAARGGPAQVAADGVLRFNWRLIEQPAAVIDQVVARALAALPRAEAGADLWSLSPA
;
A
#
# COMPACT_ATOMS: atom_id res chain seq x y z
N MET A 1 22.81 -24.31 -1.47
CA MET A 1 23.19 -22.90 -1.29
C MET A 1 21.98 -22.15 -0.72
N LYS A 2 22.02 -21.75 0.56
CA LYS A 2 20.91 -21.05 1.23
C LYS A 2 20.75 -19.65 0.64
N ALA A 3 19.64 -19.39 -0.05
CA ALA A 3 19.28 -18.05 -0.50
C ALA A 3 19.14 -17.17 0.76
N ARG A 4 20.07 -16.21 0.91
CA ARG A 4 20.02 -15.23 1.99
C ARG A 4 18.79 -14.37 1.74
N SER A 5 17.81 -14.43 2.62
CA SER A 5 16.75 -13.43 2.68
C SER A 5 17.41 -12.06 2.81
N PRO A 6 17.35 -11.17 1.80
CA PRO A 6 17.70 -9.79 2.06
C PRO A 6 16.66 -9.33 3.06
N GLN A 7 17.08 -9.03 4.29
CA GLN A 7 16.23 -8.35 5.25
C GLN A 7 15.87 -7.02 4.61
N LEU A 8 14.73 -6.99 3.93
CA LEU A 8 14.06 -5.77 3.51
C LEU A 8 13.82 -4.98 4.79
N SER A 9 14.72 -4.04 5.07
CA SER A 9 14.52 -3.02 6.09
C SER A 9 13.35 -2.16 5.61
N LEU A 10 12.14 -2.65 5.86
CA LEU A 10 10.89 -1.93 5.64
C LEU A 10 10.92 -0.72 6.55
N ARG A 11 11.25 0.45 5.99
CA ARG A 11 11.15 1.72 6.68
C ARG A 11 9.69 2.12 6.75
N LEU A 12 8.96 1.50 7.67
CA LEU A 12 7.67 1.99 8.14
C LEU A 12 7.86 3.07 9.23
N ASP A 13 9.07 3.15 9.79
CA ASP A 13 9.52 4.21 10.68
C ASP A 13 10.38 5.22 9.93
N ALA A 14 9.73 6.26 9.40
CA ALA A 14 10.38 7.54 9.18
C ALA A 14 9.89 8.50 10.28
N ALA A 15 10.59 8.51 11.40
CA ALA A 15 10.58 9.68 12.27
C ALA A 15 11.12 10.87 11.46
N ALA A 16 10.31 11.90 11.31
CA ALA A 16 10.63 13.12 10.57
C ALA A 16 10.05 14.33 11.33
N PRO A 17 10.59 15.55 11.10
CA PRO A 17 10.45 16.75 11.93
C PRO A 17 9.00 17.24 11.98
N ASP A 18 8.73 18.28 12.79
CA ASP A 18 7.39 18.75 13.18
C ASP A 18 6.32 18.42 12.12
N ARG A 19 5.42 17.50 12.48
CA ARG A 19 4.50 16.84 11.54
C ARG A 19 3.65 17.85 10.76
N ALA A 20 3.52 19.08 11.24
CA ALA A 20 2.87 20.18 10.54
C ALA A 20 3.75 20.83 9.46
N GLU A 21 5.07 20.94 9.66
CA GLU A 21 5.97 21.63 8.72
C GLU A 21 6.21 20.86 7.42
N ARG A 22 6.03 19.54 7.43
CA ARG A 22 6.15 18.69 6.22
C ARG A 22 5.00 18.83 5.23
N TRP A 23 3.88 19.44 5.62
CA TRP A 23 2.70 19.55 4.76
C TRP A 23 2.55 20.98 4.26
N ARG A 24 3.25 21.25 3.16
CA ARG A 24 3.26 22.53 2.47
C ARG A 24 3.52 22.32 0.99
N ASP A 25 3.23 23.35 0.20
CA ASP A 25 3.63 23.38 -1.20
C ASP A 25 5.15 23.18 -1.37
N GLY A 26 5.54 22.40 -2.37
CA GLY A 26 6.93 22.00 -2.63
C GLY A 26 7.52 20.95 -1.67
N ALA A 27 6.77 20.46 -0.69
CA ALA A 27 7.28 19.43 0.22
C ALA A 27 7.40 18.06 -0.45
N GLY A 28 8.45 17.31 -0.11
CA GLY A 28 8.68 15.96 -0.60
C GLY A 28 7.99 14.89 0.25
N LEU A 29 7.39 13.91 -0.42
CA LEU A 29 6.76 12.73 0.18
C LEU A 29 7.39 11.45 -0.35
N PRO A 30 7.61 10.43 0.48
CA PRO A 30 8.06 9.14 0.00
C PRO A 30 6.98 8.47 -0.86
N TYR A 31 7.36 8.02 -2.06
CA TYR A 31 6.48 7.35 -3.03
C TYR A 31 7.29 6.38 -3.89
N LEU A 32 6.94 5.10 -3.85
CA LEU A 32 7.56 4.02 -4.62
C LEU A 32 9.11 3.98 -4.54
N GLY A 33 9.66 4.25 -3.35
CA GLY A 33 11.11 4.33 -3.13
C GLY A 33 11.78 5.61 -3.66
N SER A 34 10.99 6.54 -4.19
CA SER A 34 11.40 7.86 -4.68
C SER A 34 10.70 8.97 -3.90
N THR A 35 10.87 10.24 -4.31
CA THR A 35 10.23 11.39 -3.68
C THR A 35 9.24 12.04 -4.64
N LEU A 36 8.01 12.23 -4.16
CA LEU A 36 6.92 12.92 -4.83
C LEU A 36 6.79 14.33 -4.25
N ILE A 37 6.81 15.36 -5.10
CA ILE A 37 6.73 16.76 -4.69
C ILE A 37 5.27 17.19 -4.63
N LEU A 38 4.84 17.75 -3.51
CA LEU A 38 3.51 18.34 -3.38
C LEU A 38 3.44 19.65 -4.17
N LYS A 39 2.39 19.79 -4.96
CA LYS A 39 2.01 21.04 -5.63
C LYS A 39 0.58 21.39 -5.29
N LEU A 40 0.35 22.63 -4.88
CA LEU A 40 -0.99 23.16 -4.68
C LEU A 40 -1.39 23.98 -5.90
N ASP A 41 -2.44 23.56 -6.57
CA ASP A 41 -3.02 24.33 -7.66
C ASP A 41 -4.55 24.19 -7.67
N THR A 42 -5.19 25.07 -8.42
CA THR A 42 -6.64 25.03 -8.64
C THR A 42 -6.97 24.65 -10.08
N ASP A 43 -5.97 24.26 -10.87
CA ASP A 43 -6.10 23.94 -12.29
C ASP A 43 -6.72 22.55 -12.44
N HIS A 44 -6.43 21.65 -11.49
CA HIS A 44 -7.04 20.33 -11.43
C HIS A 44 -8.28 20.31 -10.54
N LYS A 45 -9.25 19.46 -10.91
CA LYS A 45 -10.49 19.22 -10.12
C LYS A 45 -10.34 18.10 -9.08
N ALA A 46 -9.26 17.33 -9.17
CA ALA A 46 -8.98 16.18 -8.31
C ALA A 46 -7.46 16.05 -8.14
N ALA A 47 -7.04 15.36 -7.09
CA ALA A 47 -5.63 15.08 -6.87
C ALA A 47 -5.07 14.19 -7.98
N ILE A 48 -4.04 14.65 -8.67
CA ILE A 48 -3.43 13.95 -9.81
C ILE A 48 -1.92 13.93 -9.67
N ARG A 49 -1.31 12.82 -10.09
CA ARG A 49 0.15 12.74 -10.21
C ARG A 49 0.55 13.00 -11.65
N GLU A 50 1.48 13.93 -11.82
CA GLU A 50 2.18 14.20 -13.08
C GLU A 50 3.67 14.06 -12.79
N ASP A 51 4.32 13.09 -13.44
CA ASP A 51 5.71 12.72 -13.19
C ASP A 51 6.01 12.53 -11.69
N ASP A 52 6.91 13.34 -11.14
CA ASP A 52 7.33 13.33 -9.74
C ASP A 52 6.60 14.39 -8.90
N ALA A 53 5.47 14.93 -9.39
CA ALA A 53 4.65 15.89 -8.67
C ALA A 53 3.24 15.34 -8.39
N LEU A 54 2.75 15.57 -7.17
CA LEU A 54 1.36 15.38 -6.78
C LEU A 54 0.68 16.74 -6.70
N HIS A 55 -0.18 16.98 -7.66
CA HIS A 55 -1.03 18.16 -7.75
C HIS A 55 -2.27 17.94 -6.89
N LEU A 56 -2.45 18.79 -5.88
CA LEU A 56 -3.61 18.81 -5.00
C LEU A 56 -4.50 20.00 -5.38
N PRO A 57 -5.82 19.79 -5.57
CA PRO A 57 -6.79 20.82 -5.93
C PRO A 57 -7.11 21.72 -4.74
N LEU A 58 -6.11 22.44 -4.25
CA LEU A 58 -6.12 23.23 -3.04
C LEU A 58 -5.56 24.63 -3.32
N PRO A 59 -6.15 25.68 -2.74
CA PRO A 59 -5.61 27.02 -2.88
C PRO A 59 -4.23 27.13 -2.20
N PRO A 60 -3.36 28.06 -2.63
CA PRO A 60 -2.01 28.23 -2.05
C PRO A 60 -2.02 28.61 -0.56
N GLY A 61 -3.15 29.08 -0.03
CA GLY A 61 -3.36 29.33 1.41
C GLY A 61 -3.92 28.15 2.21
N ALA A 62 -3.97 26.94 1.64
CA ALA A 62 -4.47 25.76 2.33
C ALA A 62 -3.63 25.45 3.58
N SER A 63 -4.32 25.06 4.65
CA SER A 63 -3.64 24.70 5.90
C SER A 63 -2.85 23.40 5.75
N PRO A 64 -1.76 23.20 6.52
CA PRO A 64 -1.01 21.95 6.52
C PRO A 64 -1.87 20.70 6.72
N ARG A 65 -2.95 20.81 7.51
CA ARG A 65 -3.91 19.73 7.72
C ARG A 65 -4.69 19.37 6.45
N GLN A 66 -5.16 20.37 5.70
CA GLN A 66 -5.87 20.13 4.43
C GLN A 66 -4.94 19.49 3.40
N ILE A 67 -3.68 19.94 3.34
CA ILE A 67 -2.65 19.37 2.47
C ILE A 67 -2.38 17.92 2.86
N GLN A 68 -2.21 17.64 4.15
CA GLN A 68 -2.06 16.29 4.67
C GLN A 68 -3.23 15.38 4.27
N ASP A 69 -4.47 15.82 4.55
CA ASP A 69 -5.66 15.02 4.30
C ASP A 69 -5.81 14.69 2.81
N GLY A 70 -5.57 15.67 1.92
CA GLY A 70 -5.61 15.47 0.47
C GLY A 70 -4.51 14.53 -0.04
N ALA A 71 -3.27 14.74 0.40
CA ALA A 71 -2.14 13.91 0.01
C ALA A 71 -2.29 12.47 0.51
N GLU A 72 -2.67 12.27 1.78
CA GLU A 72 -2.88 10.93 2.33
C GLU A 72 -4.08 10.22 1.70
N ALA A 73 -5.17 10.93 1.38
CA ALA A 73 -6.29 10.36 0.66
C ALA A 73 -5.85 9.82 -0.72
N TRP A 74 -5.08 10.61 -1.47
CA TRP A 74 -4.52 10.18 -2.76
C TRP A 74 -3.58 8.98 -2.60
N LEU A 75 -2.64 9.03 -1.64
CA LEU A 75 -1.71 7.93 -1.38
C LEU A 75 -2.42 6.63 -1.01
N ARG A 76 -3.52 6.69 -0.25
CA ARG A 76 -4.33 5.51 0.10
C ARG A 76 -5.03 4.93 -1.12
N GLN A 77 -5.60 5.77 -1.99
CA GLN A 77 -6.22 5.32 -3.24
C GLN A 77 -5.19 4.64 -4.14
N GLU A 78 -4.01 5.24 -4.27
CA GLU A 78 -2.94 4.72 -5.11
C GLU A 78 -2.33 3.43 -4.54
N ALA A 79 -2.15 3.34 -3.22
CA ALA A 79 -1.78 2.10 -2.54
C ALA A 79 -2.77 0.97 -2.84
N SER A 80 -4.07 1.27 -2.75
CA SER A 80 -5.13 0.30 -3.07
C SER A 80 -5.02 -0.19 -4.51
N ARG A 81 -4.84 0.73 -5.47
CA ARG A 81 -4.69 0.41 -6.89
C ARG A 81 -3.50 -0.51 -7.16
N LEU A 82 -2.32 -0.18 -6.60
CA LEU A 82 -1.09 -0.93 -6.83
C LEU A 82 -1.10 -2.31 -6.17
N ILE A 83 -1.58 -2.40 -4.93
CA ILE A 83 -1.71 -3.67 -4.21
C ILE A 83 -2.72 -4.57 -4.92
N GLY A 84 -3.89 -4.04 -5.28
CA GLY A 84 -4.90 -4.79 -6.03
C GLY A 84 -4.37 -5.30 -7.38
N ALA A 85 -3.66 -4.46 -8.12
CA ALA A 85 -3.02 -4.87 -9.38
C ALA A 85 -1.95 -5.95 -9.15
N SER A 86 -1.17 -5.85 -8.07
CA SER A 86 -0.18 -6.85 -7.71
C SER A 86 -0.81 -8.20 -7.37
N ILE A 87 -1.88 -8.20 -6.55
CA ILE A 87 -2.66 -9.40 -6.22
C ILE A 87 -3.19 -10.06 -7.50
N ALA A 88 -3.83 -9.29 -8.38
CA ALA A 88 -4.40 -9.80 -9.62
C ALA A 88 -3.36 -10.45 -10.56
N ARG A 89 -2.11 -9.96 -10.56
CA ARG A 89 -1.01 -10.59 -11.32
C ARG A 89 -0.51 -11.89 -10.69
N GLN A 90 -0.59 -12.00 -9.37
CA GLN A 90 0.05 -13.07 -8.61
C GLN A 90 -0.91 -14.21 -8.22
N THR A 91 -2.22 -13.98 -8.25
CA THR A 91 -3.22 -15.01 -7.98
C THR A 91 -4.47 -14.83 -8.83
N PRO A 92 -4.99 -15.89 -9.47
CA PRO A 92 -6.24 -15.82 -10.23
C PRO A 92 -7.48 -15.73 -9.35
N GLY A 93 -7.38 -16.11 -8.06
CA GLY A 93 -8.54 -16.21 -7.16
C GLY A 93 -8.97 -14.90 -6.50
N ASN A 94 -8.22 -13.81 -6.70
CA ASN A 94 -8.44 -12.48 -6.13
C ASN A 94 -9.02 -12.51 -4.69
N PRO A 95 -8.24 -12.97 -3.69
CA PRO A 95 -8.71 -13.16 -2.33
C PRO A 95 -9.21 -11.84 -1.73
N ARG A 96 -10.07 -11.95 -0.71
CA ARG A 96 -10.55 -10.76 0.02
C ARG A 96 -9.37 -10.05 0.69
N TRP A 97 -9.27 -8.75 0.46
CA TRP A 97 -8.23 -7.93 1.08
C TRP A 97 -8.73 -6.51 1.38
N ALA A 98 -8.04 -5.83 2.28
CA ALA A 98 -8.32 -4.45 2.65
C ALA A 98 -7.02 -3.70 3.02
N LEU A 99 -7.08 -2.36 2.96
CA LEU A 99 -6.02 -1.52 3.53
C LEU A 99 -6.15 -1.45 5.05
N SER A 100 -5.00 -1.45 5.71
CA SER A 100 -4.85 -1.16 7.13
C SER A 100 -4.33 0.27 7.30
N PHE A 101 -4.98 1.02 8.19
CA PHE A 101 -4.65 2.41 8.53
C PHE A 101 -3.81 2.53 9.80
N ALA A 102 -3.34 1.40 10.35
CA ALA A 102 -2.54 1.40 11.55
C ALA A 102 -1.21 2.14 11.32
N ALA A 103 -0.97 3.19 12.11
CA ALA A 103 0.29 3.92 12.11
C ALA A 103 1.48 3.07 12.57
N ARG A 104 1.22 1.97 13.28
CA ARG A 104 2.20 1.01 13.79
C ARG A 104 1.71 -0.40 13.49
N GLY A 105 2.51 -1.18 12.76
CA GLY A 105 2.18 -2.55 12.39
C GLY A 105 3.06 -3.09 11.27
N GLY A 106 3.02 -4.41 11.07
CA GLY A 106 3.72 -5.05 9.94
C GLY A 106 3.18 -4.63 8.57
N PRO A 107 3.95 -4.87 7.49
CA PRO A 107 3.60 -4.46 6.13
C PRO A 107 2.33 -5.14 5.61
N ALA A 108 2.10 -6.39 6.02
CA ALA A 108 0.90 -7.16 5.71
C ALA A 108 0.57 -8.10 6.87
N GLN A 109 -0.70 -8.45 7.00
CA GLN A 109 -1.22 -9.38 8.00
C GLN A 109 -2.33 -10.23 7.37
N VAL A 110 -2.46 -11.47 7.81
CA VAL A 110 -3.60 -12.32 7.49
C VAL A 110 -4.51 -12.32 8.70
N ALA A 111 -5.75 -11.84 8.54
CA ALA A 111 -6.72 -11.88 9.62
C ALA A 111 -7.26 -13.30 9.82
N ALA A 112 -7.81 -13.58 11.00
CA ALA A 112 -8.33 -14.91 11.35
C ALA A 112 -9.47 -15.38 10.44
N ASP A 113 -10.20 -14.45 9.81
CA ASP A 113 -11.24 -14.68 8.82
C ASP A 113 -10.70 -14.92 7.39
N GLY A 114 -9.37 -14.99 7.22
CA GLY A 114 -8.72 -15.19 5.93
C GLY A 114 -8.59 -13.93 5.08
N VAL A 115 -8.98 -12.75 5.59
CA VAL A 115 -8.83 -11.48 4.86
C VAL A 115 -7.39 -10.97 4.95
N LEU A 116 -6.79 -10.64 3.82
CA LEU A 116 -5.48 -9.99 3.78
C LEU A 116 -5.59 -8.51 4.15
N ARG A 117 -4.72 -8.03 5.02
CA ARG A 117 -4.63 -6.62 5.40
C ARG A 117 -3.25 -6.08 5.07
N PHE A 118 -3.19 -5.04 4.25
CA PHE A 118 -1.94 -4.41 3.84
C PHE A 118 -1.84 -3.00 4.40
N ASN A 119 -0.69 -2.64 4.98
CA ASN A 119 -0.48 -1.26 5.42
C ASN A 119 -0.39 -0.34 4.19
N TRP A 120 -1.21 0.72 4.13
CA TRP A 120 -1.18 1.63 2.99
C TRP A 120 0.18 2.35 2.82
N ARG A 121 0.96 2.49 3.90
CA ARG A 121 2.34 3.02 3.86
C ARG A 121 3.31 2.14 3.06
N LEU A 122 2.89 0.96 2.59
CA LEU A 122 3.62 0.23 1.55
C LEU A 122 3.87 1.06 0.30
N ILE A 123 3.02 2.05 0.00
CA ILE A 123 3.20 2.97 -1.13
C ILE A 123 4.52 3.74 -1.07
N GLU A 124 5.14 3.85 0.10
CA GLU A 124 6.43 4.51 0.30
C GLU A 124 7.61 3.62 -0.13
N GLN A 125 7.39 2.31 -0.20
CA GLN A 125 8.42 1.33 -0.55
C GLN A 125 8.53 1.14 -2.07
N PRO A 126 9.69 0.74 -2.59
CA PRO A 126 9.84 0.43 -4.02
C PRO A 126 8.79 -0.59 -4.48
N ALA A 127 8.33 -0.47 -5.73
CA ALA A 127 7.30 -1.36 -6.28
C ALA A 127 7.66 -2.85 -6.14
N ALA A 128 8.94 -3.20 -6.33
CA ALA A 128 9.44 -4.57 -6.14
C ALA A 128 9.29 -5.08 -4.69
N VAL A 129 9.34 -4.19 -3.69
CA VAL A 129 9.11 -4.54 -2.27
C VAL A 129 7.62 -4.78 -2.01
N ILE A 130 6.76 -3.96 -2.61
CA ILE A 130 5.30 -4.15 -2.53
C ILE A 130 4.94 -5.52 -3.10
N ASP A 131 5.45 -5.87 -4.28
CA ASP A 131 5.18 -7.15 -4.93
C ASP A 131 5.64 -8.35 -4.07
N GLN A 132 6.83 -8.24 -3.44
CA GLN A 132 7.34 -9.26 -2.52
C GLN A 132 6.48 -9.42 -1.27
N VAL A 133 6.01 -8.31 -0.68
CA VAL A 133 5.10 -8.35 0.48
C VAL A 133 3.78 -9.01 0.09
N VAL A 134 3.22 -8.68 -1.08
CA VAL A 134 2.00 -9.30 -1.60
C VAL A 134 2.20 -10.80 -1.81
N ALA A 135 3.29 -11.22 -2.45
CA ALA A 135 3.62 -12.63 -2.66
C ALA A 135 3.63 -13.42 -1.34
N ARG A 136 4.30 -12.86 -0.33
CA ARG A 136 4.40 -13.48 0.99
C ARG A 136 3.06 -13.54 1.72
N ALA A 137 2.23 -12.50 1.61
CA ALA A 137 0.91 -12.48 2.20
C ALA A 137 -0.02 -13.50 1.55
N LEU A 138 0.01 -13.61 0.22
CA LEU A 138 -0.74 -14.63 -0.54
C LEU A 138 -0.32 -16.05 -0.15
N ALA A 139 0.98 -16.30 -0.02
CA ALA A 139 1.51 -17.60 0.40
C ALA A 139 1.15 -17.97 1.86
N ALA A 140 0.81 -16.97 2.68
CA ALA A 140 0.40 -17.16 4.07
C ALA A 140 -1.12 -17.37 4.23
N LEU A 141 -1.90 -17.27 3.16
CA LEU A 141 -3.31 -17.62 3.22
C LEU A 141 -3.46 -19.10 3.59
N PRO A 142 -4.43 -19.45 4.46
CA PRO A 142 -4.80 -20.84 4.66
C PRO A 142 -5.12 -21.45 3.30
N ARG A 143 -4.53 -22.62 3.02
CA ARG A 143 -4.98 -23.41 1.88
C ARG A 143 -6.45 -23.68 2.13
N ALA A 144 -7.33 -23.31 1.19
CA ALA A 144 -8.67 -23.84 1.22
C ALA A 144 -8.49 -25.35 1.35
N GLU A 145 -9.00 -25.96 2.42
CA GLU A 145 -9.15 -27.40 2.50
C GLU A 145 -9.87 -27.75 1.20
N ALA A 146 -9.13 -28.32 0.23
CA ALA A 146 -9.75 -28.93 -0.92
C ALA A 146 -10.61 -29.98 -0.27
N GLY A 147 -11.92 -29.71 -0.18
CA GLY A 147 -12.85 -30.51 0.59
C GLY A 147 -12.49 -31.94 0.31
N ALA A 148 -11.92 -32.61 1.32
CA ALA A 148 -11.61 -34.01 1.22
C ALA A 148 -12.93 -34.60 0.73
N ASP A 149 -12.92 -35.14 -0.48
CA ASP A 149 -14.06 -35.83 -1.01
C ASP A 149 -14.21 -37.07 -0.14
N LEU A 150 -14.84 -36.87 1.02
CA LEU A 150 -15.03 -37.82 2.10
C LEU A 150 -15.93 -38.97 1.64
N TRP A 151 -16.42 -38.92 0.39
CA TRP A 151 -17.35 -39.84 -0.22
C TRP A 151 -16.92 -40.34 -1.60
N SER A 152 -15.66 -40.20 -2.03
CA SER A 152 -15.16 -40.98 -3.18
C SER A 152 -14.98 -42.47 -2.82
N LEU A 153 -16.04 -43.10 -2.29
CA LEU A 153 -16.18 -44.54 -2.25
C LEU A 153 -16.79 -44.98 -3.59
N SER A 154 -15.92 -45.37 -4.51
CA SER A 154 -16.20 -46.45 -5.46
C SER A 154 -15.14 -47.51 -5.20
N PRO A 155 -15.45 -48.81 -5.05
CA PRO A 155 -16.13 -49.65 -6.06
C PRO A 155 -17.20 -50.59 -5.40
N ALA A 156 -17.95 -51.48 -6.05
CA ALA A 156 -17.88 -52.18 -7.34
C ALA A 156 -19.30 -52.54 -7.83
#